data_AF-A0A6C0LU55-F1
#
_entry.id   AF-A0A6C0LU55-F1
#
_cell.length_a   1.000
_cell.length_b   1.000
_cell.length_c   1.000
_cell.angle_alpha   90.00
_cell.angle_beta   90.00
_cell.angle_gamma   90.00
#
_symmetry.space_group_name_H-M   'P 1'
#
loop_
_entity.id
_entity.type
_entity.pdbx_description
1 polymer ?
#
loop_
_entity_poly.entity_id
_entity_poly.type
_entity_poly.pdbx_seq_one_letter_code
_entity_poly.pdbx_strand_id
1 'polypeptide(L)'
;MNKIYSMKNGVCIRNDDRNTEINNRIFARNLTEKPLEPVYDIRATPTKYVKMPVVNIRREMNETQANYPIYNGDKQFYPGNSKAPWSGFANNVDLETKLHNTTFALQKCDQREYIPSTTSNMYSYPMSDLPAPLQHGLLFHVPEIKTDVKEFNDNDVFNNSTRSQRNIFKGK
;
A
#
# COMPACT_ATOMS: atom_id res chain seq x y z
N MET A 1 14.95 -50.47 -2.93
CA MET A 1 14.08 -49.36 -2.47
C MET A 1 14.45 -48.14 -3.30
N ASN A 2 13.63 -47.78 -4.29
CA ASN A 2 13.99 -46.81 -5.33
C ASN A 2 13.92 -45.37 -4.78
N LYS A 3 15.07 -44.70 -4.63
CA LYS A 3 15.13 -43.25 -4.39
C LYS A 3 14.88 -42.54 -5.73
N ILE A 4 13.89 -41.66 -5.75
CA ILE A 4 13.67 -40.74 -6.88
C ILE A 4 14.85 -39.75 -6.89
N TYR A 5 15.65 -39.79 -7.94
CA TYR A 5 16.77 -38.87 -8.12
C TYR A 5 16.23 -37.43 -8.28
N SER A 6 16.90 -36.46 -7.65
CA SER A 6 16.54 -35.02 -7.57
C SER A 6 15.57 -34.58 -6.46
N MET A 7 15.04 -35.50 -5.65
CA MET A 7 14.26 -35.11 -4.47
C MET A 7 15.17 -35.00 -3.23
N LYS A 8 15.15 -33.83 -2.57
CA LYS A 8 15.90 -33.61 -1.33
C LYS A 8 15.30 -34.50 -0.24
N ASN A 9 16.04 -35.50 0.25
CA ASN A 9 15.59 -36.33 1.36
C ASN A 9 15.78 -35.56 2.68
N GLY A 10 14.68 -35.10 3.28
CA GLY A 10 14.68 -34.37 4.55
C GLY A 10 13.36 -33.64 4.80
N VAL A 11 13.21 -33.04 5.99
CA VAL A 11 12.07 -32.19 6.34
C VAL A 11 12.35 -30.77 5.86
N CYS A 12 11.49 -30.22 5.01
CA CYS A 12 11.53 -28.81 4.62
C CYS A 12 10.73 -27.98 5.63
N ILE A 13 11.40 -27.25 6.51
CA ILE A 13 10.75 -26.27 7.39
C ILE A 13 10.56 -24.99 6.59
N ARG A 14 9.31 -24.70 6.19
CA ARG A 14 8.93 -23.49 5.46
C ARG A 14 8.21 -22.53 6.38
N ASN A 15 8.40 -21.23 6.16
CA ASN A 15 7.66 -20.16 6.83
C ASN A 15 6.31 -19.90 6.13
N ASP A 16 5.51 -20.95 5.92
CA ASP A 16 4.25 -20.84 5.17
C ASP A 16 3.20 -20.00 5.93
N ASP A 17 3.20 -20.03 7.26
CA ASP A 17 2.33 -19.19 8.09
C ASP A 17 2.64 -17.69 7.89
N ARG A 18 3.92 -17.33 7.91
CA ARG A 18 4.37 -15.95 7.67
C ARG A 18 4.04 -15.49 6.24
N ASN A 19 4.19 -16.37 5.25
CA ASN A 19 3.81 -16.06 3.88
C ASN A 19 2.30 -15.81 3.77
N THR A 20 1.50 -16.63 4.46
CA THR A 20 0.04 -16.48 4.50
C THR A 20 -0.38 -15.18 5.18
N GLU A 21 0.26 -14.83 6.31
CA GLU A 21 0.03 -13.55 6.99
C GLU A 21 0.34 -12.36 6.09
N ILE A 22 1.51 -12.36 5.44
CA ILE A 22 1.93 -11.29 4.53
C ILE A 22 0.93 -11.16 3.37
N ASN A 23 0.54 -12.29 2.77
CA ASN A 23 -0.43 -12.31 1.67
C ASN A 23 -1.78 -11.74 2.11
N ASN A 24 -2.28 -12.14 3.28
CA ASN A 24 -3.54 -11.63 3.82
C ASN A 24 -3.47 -10.11 4.10
N ARG A 25 -2.35 -9.63 4.64
CA ARG A 25 -2.13 -8.19 4.89
C ARG A 25 -2.03 -7.39 3.60
N ILE A 26 -1.39 -7.93 2.57
CA ILE A 26 -1.31 -7.29 1.26
C ILE A 26 -2.69 -7.24 0.62
N PHE A 27 -3.44 -8.33 0.70
CA PHE A 27 -4.81 -8.40 0.18
C PHE A 27 -5.76 -7.42 0.88
N ALA A 28 -5.71 -7.34 2.20
CA ALA A 28 -6.56 -6.45 2.99
C ALA A 28 -6.39 -4.96 2.62
N ARG A 29 -5.21 -4.54 2.15
CA ARG A 29 -4.97 -3.16 1.69
C ARG A 29 -5.72 -2.80 0.42
N ASN A 30 -6.20 -3.79 -0.34
CA ASN A 30 -6.99 -3.56 -1.55
C ASN A 30 -8.50 -3.56 -1.26
N LEU A 31 -8.90 -3.77 -0.01
CA LEU A 31 -10.30 -3.78 0.41
C LEU A 31 -10.67 -2.45 1.04
N THR A 32 -11.92 -2.08 0.85
CA THR A 32 -12.55 -0.96 1.55
C THR A 32 -13.08 -1.45 2.90
N GLU A 33 -12.99 -0.59 3.92
CA GLU A 33 -13.49 -0.95 5.25
C GLU A 33 -15.02 -1.03 5.32
N LYS A 34 -15.70 -0.18 4.55
CA LYS A 34 -17.16 -0.14 4.43
C LYS A 34 -17.57 -0.18 2.97
N PRO A 35 -18.75 -0.74 2.65
CA PRO A 35 -19.25 -0.73 1.28
C PRO A 35 -19.44 0.71 0.81
N LEU A 36 -18.96 1.00 -0.40
CA LEU A 36 -19.13 2.29 -1.06
C LEU A 36 -20.39 2.29 -1.90
N GLU A 37 -21.04 3.44 -2.01
CA GLU A 37 -22.15 3.59 -2.96
C GLU A 37 -21.67 3.37 -4.40
N PRO A 38 -22.45 2.67 -5.23
CA PRO A 38 -22.14 2.50 -6.63
C PRO A 38 -22.57 3.74 -7.44
N VAL A 39 -21.87 3.99 -8.53
CA VAL A 39 -22.34 4.92 -9.57
C VAL A 39 -23.22 4.16 -10.54
N TYR A 40 -24.52 4.47 -10.55
CA TYR A 40 -25.46 3.87 -11.49
C TYR A 40 -25.37 4.55 -12.86
N ASP A 41 -24.96 3.80 -13.88
CA ASP A 41 -25.05 4.23 -15.28
C ASP A 41 -26.42 3.80 -15.87
N ILE A 42 -27.24 4.79 -16.18
CA ILE A 42 -28.56 4.59 -16.74
C ILE A 42 -28.42 4.28 -18.24
N ARG A 43 -28.59 3.01 -18.61
CA ARG A 43 -28.57 2.60 -20.03
C ARG A 43 -29.58 3.36 -20.87
N ALA A 44 -29.21 3.77 -22.08
CA ALA A 44 -30.14 4.38 -23.03
C ALA A 44 -31.27 3.41 -23.41
N THR A 45 -32.48 3.94 -23.61
CA THR A 45 -33.65 3.18 -24.07
C THR A 45 -33.89 3.45 -25.55
N PRO A 46 -34.26 2.44 -26.37
CA PRO A 46 -34.58 2.66 -27.77
C PRO A 46 -35.77 3.62 -27.90
N THR A 47 -35.68 4.61 -28.80
CA THR A 47 -36.77 5.56 -29.07
C THR A 47 -37.53 5.22 -30.35
N LYS A 48 -36.87 4.58 -31.33
CA LYS A 48 -37.45 4.27 -32.66
C LYS A 48 -38.63 3.31 -32.62
N TYR A 49 -38.59 2.33 -31.72
CA TYR A 49 -39.61 1.27 -31.63
C TYR A 49 -40.59 1.49 -30.48
N VAL A 50 -40.44 2.59 -29.73
CA VAL A 50 -41.30 2.91 -28.59
C VAL A 50 -42.39 3.85 -29.08
N LYS A 51 -43.62 3.34 -29.11
CA LYS A 51 -44.80 4.14 -29.43
C LYS A 51 -45.10 5.04 -28.23
N MET A 52 -44.96 6.36 -28.41
CA MET A 52 -45.15 7.38 -27.38
C MET A 52 -44.20 7.18 -26.19
N PRO A 53 -42.99 7.77 -26.21
CA PRO A 53 -41.99 7.64 -25.13
C PRO A 53 -42.36 8.44 -23.87
N VAL A 54 -43.64 8.46 -23.51
CA VAL A 54 -44.17 9.00 -22.26
C VAL A 54 -44.02 7.96 -21.14
N VAL A 55 -44.02 6.67 -21.48
CA VAL A 55 -43.91 5.57 -20.52
C VAL A 55 -42.49 5.01 -20.50
N ASN A 56 -41.92 4.85 -19.31
CA ASN A 56 -40.62 4.22 -19.13
C ASN A 56 -40.72 2.72 -19.45
N ILE A 57 -40.03 2.28 -20.50
CA ILE A 57 -40.02 0.87 -20.93
C ILE A 57 -39.08 -0.02 -20.11
N ARG A 58 -38.36 0.54 -19.13
CA ARG A 58 -37.48 -0.26 -18.26
C ARG A 58 -38.30 -1.20 -17.40
N ARG A 59 -37.79 -2.42 -17.22
CA ARG A 59 -38.33 -3.37 -16.27
C ARG A 59 -38.22 -2.78 -14.85
N GLU A 60 -39.28 -2.94 -14.08
CA GLU A 60 -39.28 -2.59 -12.67
C GLU A 60 -38.29 -3.46 -11.89
N MET A 61 -37.74 -2.89 -10.81
CA MET A 61 -36.77 -3.56 -9.97
C MET A 61 -37.51 -4.40 -8.92
N ASN A 62 -37.19 -5.69 -8.83
CA ASN A 62 -37.77 -6.57 -7.80
C ASN A 62 -36.99 -6.53 -6.47
N GLU A 63 -35.76 -6.03 -6.49
CA GLU A 63 -34.88 -6.00 -5.32
C GLU A 63 -35.00 -4.67 -4.57
N THR A 64 -34.82 -4.70 -3.26
CA THR A 64 -34.78 -3.49 -2.44
C THR A 64 -33.48 -2.72 -2.66
N GLN A 65 -33.56 -1.39 -2.70
CA GLN A 65 -32.38 -0.54 -2.81
C GLN A 65 -31.41 -0.77 -1.63
N ALA A 66 -30.14 -1.04 -1.94
CA ALA A 66 -29.09 -1.16 -0.94
C ALA A 66 -28.81 0.21 -0.29
N ASN A 67 -28.70 0.23 1.04
CA ASN A 67 -28.37 1.43 1.80
C ASN A 67 -26.85 1.51 2.03
N TYR A 68 -26.24 2.61 1.61
CA TYR A 68 -24.80 2.84 1.74
C TYR A 68 -24.55 4.04 2.67
N PRO A 69 -23.57 3.96 3.58
CA PRO A 69 -23.18 5.11 4.39
C PRO A 69 -22.55 6.19 3.50
N ILE A 70 -22.71 7.45 3.91
CA ILE A 70 -22.04 8.58 3.27
C ILE A 70 -20.52 8.39 3.35
N TYR A 71 -19.85 8.52 2.22
CA TYR A 71 -18.40 8.40 2.17
C TYR A 71 -17.72 9.55 2.94
N ASN A 72 -16.77 9.20 3.81
CA ASN A 72 -15.95 10.17 4.54
C ASN A 72 -14.48 9.73 4.50
N GLY A 73 -13.63 10.53 3.85
CA GLY A 73 -12.21 10.24 3.68
C GLY A 73 -11.41 10.18 4.99
N ASP A 74 -11.86 10.84 6.05
CA ASP A 74 -11.17 10.83 7.36
C ASP A 74 -11.43 9.53 8.13
N LYS A 75 -12.56 8.86 7.85
CA LYS A 75 -13.07 7.74 8.66
C LYS A 75 -13.14 6.42 7.89
N GLN A 76 -12.81 6.43 6.61
CA GLN A 76 -12.94 5.26 5.76
C GLN A 76 -11.84 5.25 4.72
N PHE A 77 -11.05 4.17 4.74
CA PHE A 77 -10.03 3.95 3.74
C PHE A 77 -10.63 3.50 2.39
N TYR A 78 -10.19 4.15 1.31
CA TYR A 78 -10.53 3.79 -0.07
C TYR A 78 -9.25 3.61 -0.91
N PRO A 79 -8.86 2.38 -1.25
CA PRO A 79 -7.66 2.11 -2.06
C PRO A 79 -7.88 2.28 -3.57
N GLY A 80 -9.05 2.78 -3.99
CA GLY A 80 -9.41 2.90 -5.40
C GLY A 80 -8.76 4.09 -6.10
N ASN A 81 -9.45 4.62 -7.10
CA ASN A 81 -8.94 5.74 -7.89
C ASN A 81 -9.08 7.08 -7.13
N SER A 82 -8.56 8.15 -7.72
CA SER A 82 -8.64 9.51 -7.16
C SER A 82 -10.08 10.06 -7.04
N LYS A 83 -11.10 9.33 -7.50
CA LYS A 83 -12.51 9.73 -7.49
C LYS A 83 -13.28 8.88 -6.49
N ALA A 84 -13.44 9.43 -5.30
CA ALA A 84 -14.34 8.89 -4.29
C ALA A 84 -15.81 8.89 -4.77
N PRO A 85 -16.71 8.16 -4.08
CA PRO A 85 -18.13 8.24 -4.38
C PRO A 85 -18.71 9.64 -4.23
N TRP A 86 -19.76 9.93 -4.99
CA TRP A 86 -20.34 11.27 -5.13
C TRP A 86 -20.86 11.86 -3.81
N SER A 87 -21.44 11.03 -2.93
CA SER A 87 -21.91 11.42 -1.60
C SER A 87 -20.82 12.11 -0.78
N GLY A 88 -19.58 11.66 -0.87
CA GLY A 88 -18.48 12.30 -0.14
C GLY A 88 -18.20 13.72 -0.63
N PHE A 89 -18.31 13.96 -1.93
CA PHE A 89 -18.19 15.29 -2.51
C PHE A 89 -19.42 16.16 -2.17
N ALA A 90 -20.61 15.64 -2.41
CA ALA A 90 -21.87 16.37 -2.23
C ALA A 90 -22.07 16.87 -0.79
N ASN A 91 -21.63 16.09 0.21
CA ASN A 91 -21.73 16.48 1.62
C ASN A 91 -20.63 17.46 2.07
N ASN A 92 -19.57 17.67 1.28
CA ASN A 92 -18.42 18.50 1.64
C ASN A 92 -18.24 19.73 0.74
N VAL A 93 -19.23 20.08 -0.09
CA VAL A 93 -19.19 21.26 -0.97
C VAL A 93 -18.94 22.55 -0.17
N ASP A 94 -19.55 22.69 1.00
CA ASP A 94 -19.35 23.87 1.86
C ASP A 94 -17.92 23.96 2.40
N LEU A 95 -17.31 22.80 2.74
CA LEU A 95 -15.93 22.75 3.18
C LEU A 95 -14.98 23.12 2.03
N GLU A 96 -15.22 22.60 0.84
CA GLU A 96 -14.45 22.96 -0.35
C GLU A 96 -14.57 24.47 -0.66
N THR A 97 -15.78 25.02 -0.59
CA THR A 97 -16.05 26.46 -0.76
C THR A 97 -15.25 27.31 0.25
N LYS A 98 -15.18 26.86 1.52
CA LYS A 98 -14.35 27.51 2.55
C LYS A 98 -12.86 27.38 2.27
N LEU A 99 -12.38 26.20 1.88
CA LEU A 99 -10.97 25.95 1.56
C LEU A 99 -10.51 26.76 0.34
N HIS A 100 -11.39 26.93 -0.65
CA HIS A 100 -11.17 27.80 -1.81
C HIS A 100 -11.39 29.29 -1.52
N ASN A 101 -11.82 29.64 -0.29
CA ASN A 101 -12.09 31.01 0.13
C ASN A 101 -13.02 31.78 -0.83
N THR A 102 -14.04 31.11 -1.37
CA THR A 102 -14.98 31.70 -2.34
C THR A 102 -16.20 32.36 -1.68
N THR A 103 -16.40 32.16 -0.38
CA THR A 103 -17.53 32.75 0.36
C THR A 103 -17.43 34.27 0.52
N PHE A 104 -16.23 34.84 0.42
CA PHE A 104 -16.00 36.27 0.62
C PHE A 104 -15.57 36.96 -0.67
N ALA A 105 -16.05 38.19 -0.87
CA ALA A 105 -15.59 39.03 -1.96
C ALA A 105 -14.09 39.36 -1.82
N LEU A 106 -13.42 39.63 -2.94
CA LEU A 106 -12.02 40.05 -2.97
C LEU A 106 -11.87 41.41 -2.26
N GLN A 107 -11.48 41.39 -0.99
CA GLN A 107 -11.17 42.59 -0.20
C GLN A 107 -9.64 42.74 -0.04
N LYS A 108 -9.13 43.95 0.15
CA LYS A 108 -7.71 44.20 0.46
C LYS A 108 -7.60 44.58 1.94
N CYS A 109 -7.71 43.57 2.81
CA CYS A 109 -7.64 43.72 4.27
C CYS A 109 -7.03 42.47 4.90
N ASP A 110 -6.39 42.62 6.07
CA ASP A 110 -5.67 41.54 6.76
C ASP A 110 -6.57 40.36 7.15
N GLN A 111 -7.89 40.59 7.29
CA GLN A 111 -8.87 39.57 7.67
C GLN A 111 -9.20 38.57 6.53
N ARG A 112 -8.75 38.83 5.30
CA ARG A 112 -9.03 37.98 4.13
C ARG A 112 -8.12 36.76 4.03
N GLU A 113 -6.89 36.87 4.53
CA GLU A 113 -5.91 35.79 4.44
C GLU A 113 -6.18 34.77 5.54
N TYR A 114 -6.32 33.50 5.16
CA TYR A 114 -6.40 32.42 6.13
C TYR A 114 -5.03 32.25 6.79
N ILE A 115 -4.92 32.69 8.03
CA ILE A 115 -3.75 32.48 8.88
C ILE A 115 -4.06 31.28 9.79
N PRO A 116 -3.34 30.15 9.66
CA PRO A 116 -3.53 29.00 10.54
C PRO A 116 -3.32 29.41 12.00
N SER A 117 -3.98 28.71 12.94
CA SER A 117 -3.70 28.93 14.36
C SER A 117 -2.23 28.63 14.66
N THR A 118 -1.63 29.33 15.62
CA THR A 118 -0.26 29.07 16.10
C THR A 118 -0.09 27.64 16.63
N THR A 119 -1.18 26.99 17.02
CA THR A 119 -1.24 25.59 17.45
C THR A 119 -1.40 24.59 16.29
N SER A 120 -1.63 25.05 15.06
CA SER A 120 -1.76 24.16 13.91
C SER A 120 -0.43 23.47 13.59
N ASN A 121 -0.50 22.28 13.02
CA ASN A 121 0.69 21.51 12.61
C ASN A 121 1.61 22.25 11.62
N MET A 122 1.13 23.31 10.97
CA MET A 122 1.93 24.15 10.08
C MET A 122 2.94 25.02 10.85
N TYR A 123 2.61 25.42 12.09
CA TYR A 123 3.46 26.26 12.95
C TYR A 123 4.03 25.49 14.14
N SER A 124 3.26 24.59 14.73
CA SER A 124 3.65 23.78 15.88
C SER A 124 3.39 22.31 15.54
N TYR A 125 4.40 21.65 14.97
CA TYR A 125 4.36 20.21 14.83
C TYR A 125 4.69 19.58 16.19
N PRO A 126 3.77 18.84 16.84
CA PRO A 126 4.13 18.08 18.02
C PRO A 126 5.14 17.02 17.56
N MET A 127 6.41 17.21 17.92
CA MET A 127 7.38 16.12 17.87
C MET A 127 6.84 15.05 18.81
N SER A 128 6.09 14.08 18.28
CA SER A 128 5.71 12.91 19.05
C SER A 128 6.99 12.30 19.62
N ASP A 129 6.91 11.85 20.87
CA ASP A 129 8.01 11.28 21.64
C ASP A 129 8.96 10.51 20.72
N LEU A 130 10.24 10.88 20.78
CA LEU A 130 11.30 10.21 20.04
C LEU A 130 11.04 8.70 20.13
N PRO A 131 11.02 7.97 19.00
CA PRO A 131 10.77 6.54 19.03
C PRO A 131 11.70 5.91 20.07
N ALA A 132 11.21 4.91 20.80
CA ALA A 132 12.00 4.18 21.77
C ALA A 132 13.40 3.93 21.19
N PRO A 133 14.47 4.13 21.98
CA PRO A 133 15.84 4.09 21.47
C PRO A 133 16.00 2.85 20.59
N LEU A 134 16.46 3.06 19.35
CA LEU A 134 16.57 2.03 18.32
C LEU A 134 17.11 0.74 18.95
N GLN A 135 16.30 -0.32 18.96
CA GLN A 135 16.67 -1.60 19.62
C GLN A 135 17.92 -2.26 19.00
N HIS A 136 18.36 -1.75 17.86
CA HIS A 136 19.46 -2.27 17.06
C HIS A 136 20.63 -1.27 17.05
N GLY A 137 21.36 -1.20 18.17
CA GLY A 137 22.51 -0.30 18.36
C GLY A 137 23.67 -0.49 17.38
N LEU A 138 23.66 -1.57 16.58
CA LEU A 138 24.68 -1.87 15.59
C LEU A 138 24.38 -1.32 14.19
N LEU A 139 23.21 -0.73 13.94
CA LEU A 139 22.81 -0.32 12.58
C LEU A 139 23.69 0.79 11.99
N PHE A 140 24.23 1.64 12.86
CA PHE A 140 25.17 2.70 12.49
C PHE A 140 26.58 2.40 13.01
N HIS A 141 26.80 1.21 13.56
CA HIS A 141 28.13 0.80 13.97
C HIS A 141 28.91 0.39 12.72
N VAL A 142 29.95 1.16 12.40
CA VAL A 142 30.94 0.76 11.40
C VAL A 142 31.89 -0.21 12.10
N PRO A 143 31.87 -1.53 11.79
CA PRO A 143 32.78 -2.46 12.42
C PRO A 143 34.20 -2.14 11.99
N GLU A 144 35.10 -1.97 12.96
CA GLU A 144 36.53 -1.92 12.71
C GLU A 144 36.99 -3.32 12.29
N ILE A 145 37.16 -3.53 10.99
CA ILE A 145 37.76 -4.75 10.46
C ILE A 145 39.26 -4.66 10.77
N LYS A 146 39.69 -5.27 11.87
CA LYS A 146 41.11 -5.55 12.09
C LYS A 146 41.53 -6.59 11.07
N THR A 147 42.27 -6.16 10.06
CA THR A 147 42.96 -7.05 9.14
C THR A 147 44.18 -7.64 9.83
N ASP A 148 43.96 -8.52 10.82
CA ASP A 148 44.99 -9.47 11.24
C ASP A 148 45.06 -10.57 10.16
N VAL A 149 45.40 -10.17 8.95
CA VAL A 149 45.67 -11.09 7.86
C VAL A 149 47.02 -11.71 8.19
N LYS A 150 47.02 -12.92 8.74
CA LYS A 150 48.18 -13.81 8.53
C LYS A 150 48.38 -13.86 7.02
N GLU A 151 49.57 -13.50 6.54
CA GLU A 151 49.93 -13.53 5.12
C GLU A 151 49.35 -14.78 4.47
N PHE A 152 48.28 -14.60 3.71
CA PHE A 152 47.59 -15.68 3.07
C PHE A 152 48.41 -16.05 1.84
N ASN A 153 49.08 -17.19 1.90
CA ASN A 153 49.92 -17.65 0.81
C ASN A 153 49.01 -18.11 -0.34
N ASP A 154 48.75 -17.21 -1.29
CA ASP A 154 47.76 -17.30 -2.38
C ASP A 154 48.07 -18.38 -3.44
N ASN A 155 49.11 -19.19 -3.21
CA ASN A 155 49.61 -20.16 -4.19
C ASN A 155 48.70 -21.40 -4.36
N ASP A 156 47.79 -21.67 -3.42
CA ASP A 156 46.97 -22.90 -3.41
C ASP A 156 45.47 -22.70 -3.73
N VAL A 157 44.97 -21.47 -3.81
CA VAL A 157 43.50 -21.24 -3.83
C VAL A 157 42.91 -21.21 -5.23
N PHE A 158 43.68 -20.78 -6.23
CA PHE A 158 43.20 -20.71 -7.62
C PHE A 158 43.64 -21.88 -8.50
N ASN A 159 44.39 -22.84 -7.97
CA ASN A 159 44.84 -24.03 -8.70
C ASN A 159 43.99 -25.28 -8.43
N ASN A 160 42.70 -25.13 -8.11
CA ASN A 160 41.75 -26.25 -8.15
C ASN A 160 41.36 -26.59 -9.60
N SER A 161 42.35 -26.94 -10.41
CA SER A 161 42.09 -27.72 -11.61
C SER A 161 42.04 -29.19 -11.17
N THR A 162 40.85 -29.77 -11.16
CA THR A 162 40.61 -31.21 -10.84
C THR A 162 41.36 -32.19 -11.76
N ARG A 163 42.05 -31.65 -12.77
CA ARG A 163 42.91 -32.37 -13.72
C ARG A 163 44.36 -32.53 -13.24
N SER A 164 44.87 -31.68 -12.34
CA SER A 164 46.30 -31.64 -11.98
C SER A 164 46.60 -32.11 -10.54
N GLN A 165 45.61 -32.08 -9.63
CA GLN A 165 45.81 -32.40 -8.20
C GLN A 165 45.69 -33.90 -7.82
N ARG A 166 45.54 -34.82 -8.78
CA ARG A 166 45.31 -36.26 -8.47
C ARG A 166 46.59 -37.09 -8.25
N ASN A 167 47.79 -36.49 -8.34
CA ASN A 167 49.04 -37.26 -8.31
C ASN A 167 49.93 -37.03 -7.07
N ILE A 168 49.50 -36.22 -6.11
CA ILE A 168 50.27 -35.97 -4.87
C ILE A 168 49.60 -36.73 -3.71
N PHE A 169 49.57 -38.05 -3.81
CA PHE A 169 49.46 -38.92 -2.65
C PHE A 169 50.52 -40.02 -2.80
N LYS A 170 51.78 -39.64 -2.50
CA LYS A 170 52.85 -40.59 -2.21
C LYS A 170 53.40 -40.25 -0.82
N GLY A 171 52.99 -41.07 0.14
CA GLY A 171 53.72 -41.39 1.36
C GLY A 171 53.92 -40.26 2.37
N LYS A 172 53.05 -40.23 3.38
CA LYS A 172 53.46 -40.28 4.79
C LYS A 172 52.52 -41.19 5.54
#